data_AF-A0AB37STK2-F1
#
_entry.id   AF-A0AB37STK2-F1
#
_cell.length_a   1.000
_cell.length_b   1.000
_cell.length_c   1.000
_cell.angle_alpha   90.00
_cell.angle_beta   90.00
_cell.angle_gamma   90.00
#
_symmetry.space_group_name_H-M   'P 1'
#
loop_
_entity.id
_entity.type
_entity.pdbx_description
1 polymer ?
#
loop_
_entity_poly.entity_id
_entity_poly.type
_entity_poly.pdbx_seq_one_letter_code
_entity_poly.pdbx_strand_id
1 'polypeptide(L)'
;MTTHCFDDLLHDRSVTTIAAFHAHPDDEALLTGGTLARAAADGHRVVLVVATIGMKGPDPPGWVRFVRASTDEAAARLVAILREEKASVLLSYDTWCGSCAYSARSEITHTFDVRRFARRKQAAIAAHSTQVRGTCRLAPLMRVITRLPAPLFGLAFGREWYIDATHAPDRRARYAAAFTRF
;
A
#
# COMPACT_ATOMS: atom_id res chain seq x y z
N MET A 1 15.18 16.46 11.89
CA MET A 1 14.09 15.59 11.42
C MET A 1 13.63 16.14 10.09
N THR A 2 14.21 15.68 9.00
CA THR A 2 13.97 16.20 7.65
C THR A 2 12.75 15.48 7.10
N THR A 3 11.59 16.14 7.12
CA THR A 3 10.40 15.62 6.42
C THR A 3 10.58 15.94 4.95
N HIS A 4 11.02 14.96 4.18
CA HIS A 4 11.05 15.10 2.73
C HIS A 4 9.61 15.15 2.21
N CYS A 5 9.31 16.16 1.40
CA CYS A 5 8.02 16.28 0.74
C CYS A 5 7.87 15.14 -0.27
N PHE A 6 6.64 14.79 -0.65
CA PHE A 6 6.38 13.86 -1.75
C PHE A 6 7.18 14.23 -3.02
N ASP A 7 7.33 15.53 -3.25
CA ASP A 7 8.05 16.09 -4.40
C ASP A 7 9.58 15.86 -4.32
N ASP A 8 10.13 15.66 -3.11
CA ASP A 8 11.55 15.32 -2.88
C ASP A 8 11.82 13.82 -3.12
N LEU A 9 10.80 12.96 -3.13
CA LEU A 9 10.97 11.54 -3.46
C LEU A 9 10.97 11.29 -4.98
N LEU A 10 10.42 12.23 -5.74
CA LEU A 10 10.19 12.12 -7.18
C LEU A 10 11.11 13.09 -7.95
N HIS A 11 12.36 13.22 -7.50
CA HIS A 11 13.35 14.16 -8.07
C HIS A 11 13.36 14.14 -9.61
N ASP A 12 13.35 15.37 -10.15
CA ASP A 12 13.25 15.75 -11.57
C ASP A 12 11.84 15.70 -12.16
N ARG A 13 11.46 16.74 -12.92
CA ARG A 13 10.12 16.95 -13.54
C ARG A 13 9.80 15.93 -14.66
N SER A 14 10.42 14.76 -14.62
CA SER A 14 10.17 13.63 -15.49
C SER A 14 9.07 12.73 -14.91
N VAL A 15 8.23 12.18 -15.78
CA VAL A 15 7.19 11.24 -15.37
C VAL A 15 7.84 10.00 -14.73
N THR A 16 7.63 9.86 -13.43
CA THR A 16 8.07 8.71 -12.61
C THR A 16 7.07 7.55 -12.68
N THR A 17 7.53 6.30 -12.60
CA THR A 17 6.65 5.14 -12.39
C THR A 17 6.69 4.69 -10.92
N ILE A 18 5.51 4.68 -10.29
CA ILE A 18 5.29 4.21 -8.93
C ILE A 18 4.54 2.88 -8.99
N ALA A 19 5.15 1.81 -8.47
CA ALA A 19 4.50 0.53 -8.27
C ALA A 19 4.01 0.40 -6.82
N ALA A 20 2.78 -0.06 -6.62
CA ALA A 20 2.24 -0.38 -5.31
C ALA A 20 1.90 -1.86 -5.23
N PHE A 21 2.56 -2.59 -4.33
CA PHE A 21 2.38 -4.01 -4.14
C PHE A 21 1.55 -4.29 -2.88
N HIS A 22 0.41 -4.96 -3.05
CA HIS A 22 -0.53 -5.28 -1.97
C HIS A 22 -0.95 -6.75 -2.02
N ALA A 23 -1.36 -7.33 -0.88
CA ALA A 23 -1.76 -8.74 -0.85
C ALA A 23 -3.13 -8.97 -1.50
N HIS A 24 -4.10 -8.11 -1.22
CA HIS A 24 -5.47 -8.26 -1.69
C HIS A 24 -5.95 -7.01 -2.44
N PRO A 25 -6.91 -7.17 -3.37
CA PRO A 25 -7.59 -6.03 -3.96
C PRO A 25 -8.48 -5.40 -2.88
N ASP A 26 -8.20 -4.14 -2.50
CA ASP A 26 -8.83 -3.30 -1.46
C ASP A 26 -7.83 -2.74 -0.43
N ASP A 27 -6.71 -3.43 -0.21
CA ASP A 27 -5.63 -3.02 0.69
C ASP A 27 -5.07 -1.64 0.26
N GLU A 28 -4.97 -1.40 -1.04
CA GLU A 28 -4.41 -0.17 -1.58
C GLU A 28 -5.27 1.04 -1.22
N ALA A 29 -6.60 0.90 -1.25
CA ALA A 29 -7.54 1.98 -0.99
C ALA A 29 -7.45 2.47 0.46
N LEU A 30 -7.13 1.57 1.40
CA LEU A 30 -6.98 1.90 2.81
C LEU A 30 -5.59 2.49 3.10
N LEU A 31 -4.54 1.82 2.62
CA LEU A 31 -3.15 2.08 3.03
C LEU A 31 -2.49 3.19 2.22
N THR A 32 -2.66 3.18 0.90
CA THR A 32 -1.87 4.02 -0.03
C THR A 32 -2.71 4.84 -1.01
N GLY A 33 -4.03 4.71 -0.96
CA GLY A 33 -4.93 5.20 -2.00
C GLY A 33 -4.89 6.72 -2.19
N GLY A 34 -4.59 7.48 -1.13
CA GLY A 34 -4.39 8.92 -1.23
C GLY A 34 -3.11 9.28 -1.97
N THR A 35 -2.01 8.56 -1.67
CA THR A 35 -0.71 8.76 -2.33
C THR A 35 -0.77 8.35 -3.80
N LEU A 36 -1.42 7.24 -4.13
CA LEU A 36 -1.62 6.82 -5.52
C LEU A 36 -2.49 7.81 -6.29
N ALA A 37 -3.55 8.33 -5.66
CA ALA A 37 -4.39 9.35 -6.27
C ALA A 37 -3.64 10.67 -6.51
N ARG A 38 -2.75 11.05 -5.58
CA ARG A 38 -1.87 12.21 -5.72
C ARG A 38 -0.87 12.01 -6.86
N ALA A 39 -0.13 10.91 -6.85
CA ALA A 39 0.83 10.56 -7.91
C ALA A 39 0.22 10.63 -9.31
N ALA A 40 -0.96 10.02 -9.48
CA ALA A 40 -1.67 10.04 -10.76
C ALA A 40 -2.13 11.46 -11.15
N ALA A 41 -2.56 12.28 -10.20
CA ALA A 41 -2.97 13.67 -10.45
C ALA A 41 -1.77 14.58 -10.81
N ASP A 42 -0.60 14.26 -10.27
CA ASP A 42 0.66 14.96 -10.54
C ASP A 42 1.33 14.47 -11.85
N GLY A 43 0.71 13.51 -12.55
CA GLY A 43 1.13 13.04 -13.88
C GLY A 43 2.06 11.83 -13.88
N HIS A 44 2.32 11.22 -12.73
CA HIS A 44 3.14 10.02 -12.61
C HIS A 44 2.37 8.77 -13.06
N ARG A 45 3.11 7.76 -13.56
CA ARG A 45 2.53 6.46 -13.87
C ARG A 45 2.35 5.67 -12.57
N VAL A 46 1.14 5.19 -12.33
CA VAL A 46 0.81 4.34 -11.17
C VAL A 46 0.52 2.92 -11.65
N VAL A 47 1.26 1.96 -11.10
CA VAL A 47 1.09 0.52 -11.34
C VAL A 47 0.64 -0.14 -10.05
N LEU A 48 -0.56 -0.72 -10.04
CA LEU A 48 -1.06 -1.48 -8.90
C LEU A 48 -0.81 -2.97 -9.14
N VAL A 49 -0.08 -3.61 -8.23
CA VAL A 49 0.19 -5.05 -8.24
C VAL A 49 -0.46 -5.67 -7.02
N VAL A 50 -1.40 -6.59 -7.25
CA VAL A 50 -2.05 -7.35 -6.17
C VAL A 50 -1.61 -8.80 -6.24
N ALA A 51 -1.16 -9.35 -5.12
CA ALA A 51 -0.67 -10.73 -5.05
C ALA A 51 -1.82 -11.73 -5.26
N THR A 52 -3.02 -11.39 -4.79
CA THR A 52 -4.19 -12.26 -4.87
C THR A 52 -5.37 -11.54 -5.50
N ILE A 53 -6.36 -12.33 -5.93
CA ILE A 53 -7.66 -11.84 -6.40
C ILE A 53 -8.72 -11.79 -5.28
N GLY A 54 -8.31 -11.88 -4.01
CA GLY A 54 -9.22 -11.78 -2.86
C GLY A 54 -10.21 -12.95 -2.68
N MET A 55 -10.07 -14.04 -3.44
CA MET A 55 -10.94 -15.21 -3.32
C MET A 55 -10.52 -16.13 -2.16
N LYS A 56 -11.50 -16.61 -1.38
CA LYS A 56 -11.33 -17.71 -0.41
C LYS A 56 -11.78 -19.01 -1.07
N GLY A 57 -10.86 -19.94 -1.37
CA GLY A 57 -11.16 -21.19 -2.10
C GLY A 57 -9.98 -21.72 -2.92
N PRO A 58 -10.13 -22.80 -3.71
CA PRO A 58 -9.07 -23.31 -4.60
C PRO A 58 -8.73 -22.34 -5.74
N ASP A 59 -7.57 -22.53 -6.38
CA ASP A 59 -7.18 -21.74 -7.55
C ASP A 59 -8.04 -22.10 -8.77
N PRO A 60 -8.39 -21.13 -9.63
CA PRO A 60 -8.97 -21.44 -10.94
C PRO A 60 -8.03 -22.33 -11.78
N PRO A 61 -8.54 -23.22 -12.64
CA PRO A 61 -7.70 -24.02 -13.53
C PRO A 61 -6.74 -23.14 -14.36
N GLY A 62 -5.44 -23.46 -14.33
CA GLY A 62 -4.39 -22.72 -15.04
C GLY A 62 -3.83 -21.50 -14.29
N TRP A 63 -4.28 -21.24 -13.06
CA TRP A 63 -3.79 -20.14 -12.22
C TRP A 63 -3.15 -20.67 -10.94
N VAL A 64 -2.09 -20.00 -10.46
CA VAL A 64 -1.49 -20.24 -9.15
C VAL A 64 -1.49 -18.91 -8.41
N ARG A 65 -2.11 -18.85 -7.23
CA ARG A 65 -2.04 -17.65 -6.39
C ARG A 65 -0.62 -17.44 -5.89
N PHE A 66 -0.21 -16.18 -5.75
CA PHE A 66 1.09 -15.82 -5.16
C PHE A 66 1.35 -16.48 -3.82
N VAL A 67 0.32 -16.66 -2.98
CA VAL A 67 0.45 -17.27 -1.64
C VAL A 67 0.89 -18.74 -1.69
N ARG A 68 0.78 -19.39 -2.85
CA ARG A 68 1.20 -20.79 -3.08
C ARG A 68 2.51 -20.90 -3.86
N ALA A 69 2.97 -19.80 -4.46
CA ALA A 69 4.30 -19.76 -5.07
C ALA A 69 5.37 -19.73 -3.96
N SER A 70 6.56 -20.23 -4.26
CA SER A 70 7.69 -20.00 -3.36
C SER A 70 8.00 -18.50 -3.29
N THR A 71 8.62 -18.07 -2.19
CA THR A 71 9.02 -16.67 -2.02
C THR A 71 9.94 -16.20 -3.15
N ASP A 72 10.84 -17.06 -3.61
CA ASP A 72 11.76 -16.75 -4.71
C ASP A 72 11.01 -16.55 -6.04
N GLU A 73 10.04 -17.41 -6.34
CA GLU A 73 9.24 -17.28 -7.55
C GLU A 73 8.37 -16.02 -7.51
N ALA A 74 7.73 -15.75 -6.36
CA ALA A 74 6.94 -14.55 -6.13
C ALA A 74 7.80 -13.28 -6.29
N ALA A 75 8.99 -13.26 -5.69
CA ALA A 75 9.92 -12.15 -5.78
C ALA A 75 10.42 -11.95 -7.22
N ALA A 76 10.76 -13.03 -7.94
CA ALA A 76 11.21 -12.96 -9.33
C ALA A 76 10.12 -12.37 -10.25
N ARG A 77 8.86 -12.79 -10.07
CA ARG A 77 7.72 -12.25 -10.83
C ARG A 77 7.49 -10.77 -10.53
N LEU A 78 7.57 -10.36 -9.26
CA LEU A 78 7.47 -8.95 -8.89
C LEU A 78 8.59 -8.13 -9.53
N VAL A 79 9.85 -8.60 -9.44
CA VAL A 79 11.00 -7.94 -10.06
C VAL A 79 10.84 -7.80 -11.58
N ALA A 80 10.28 -8.81 -12.25
CA ALA A 80 9.99 -8.74 -13.68
C ALA A 80 9.02 -7.60 -14.01
N ILE A 81 7.92 -7.49 -13.27
CA ILE A 81 6.94 -6.39 -13.42
C ILE A 81 7.61 -5.03 -13.16
N LEU A 82 8.39 -4.90 -12.09
CA LEU A 82 9.06 -3.64 -11.75
C LEU A 82 10.04 -3.20 -12.84
N ARG A 83 10.75 -4.15 -13.47
CA ARG A 83 11.67 -3.86 -14.58
C ARG A 83 10.92 -3.48 -15.85
N GLU A 84 9.87 -4.22 -16.19
CA GLU A 84 9.02 -3.97 -17.36
C GLU A 84 8.39 -2.57 -17.29
N GLU A 85 7.86 -2.22 -16.11
CA GLU A 85 7.20 -0.95 -15.85
C GLU A 85 8.17 0.20 -15.58
N LYS A 86 9.47 -0.10 -15.50
CA LYS A 86 10.54 0.85 -15.12
C LYS A 86 10.21 1.57 -13.81
N ALA A 87 9.70 0.81 -12.84
CA ALA A 87 9.32 1.33 -11.54
C ALA A 87 10.56 1.84 -10.79
N SER A 88 10.53 3.11 -10.43
CA SER A 88 11.59 3.77 -9.64
C SER A 88 11.22 3.86 -8.16
N VAL A 89 9.93 3.77 -7.83
CA VAL A 89 9.42 3.72 -6.45
C VAL A 89 8.54 2.49 -6.30
N LEU A 90 8.78 1.71 -5.24
CA LEU A 90 7.94 0.61 -4.80
C LEU A 90 7.31 0.95 -3.45
N LEU A 91 5.98 1.01 -3.40
CA LEU A 91 5.20 1.11 -2.18
C LEU A 91 4.75 -0.29 -1.75
N SER A 92 5.01 -0.62 -0.49
CA SER A 92 4.56 -1.84 0.17
C SER A 92 4.33 -1.54 1.65
N TYR A 93 3.68 -2.45 2.36
CA TYR A 93 3.50 -2.38 3.81
C TYR A 93 4.30 -3.48 4.52
N ASP A 94 4.54 -3.26 5.81
CA ASP A 94 5.27 -4.21 6.65
C ASP A 94 4.49 -5.49 6.90
N THR A 95 5.22 -6.59 7.05
CA THR A 95 4.64 -7.83 7.55
C THR A 95 4.08 -7.59 8.94
N TRP A 96 2.79 -7.87 9.10
CA TRP A 96 2.13 -7.82 10.39
C TRP A 96 2.67 -8.94 11.28
N CYS A 97 3.72 -8.67 12.05
CA CYS A 97 4.11 -9.52 13.16
C CYS A 97 3.28 -9.06 14.36
N GLY A 98 2.55 -9.97 15.01
CA GLY A 98 1.51 -9.68 16.00
C GLY A 98 1.93 -8.84 17.24
N SER A 99 3.14 -8.30 17.28
CA SER A 99 3.70 -7.39 18.29
C SER A 99 3.76 -5.91 17.87
N CYS A 100 3.62 -5.57 16.58
CA CYS A 100 3.54 -4.17 16.14
C CYS A 100 2.58 -3.97 14.95
N ALA A 101 1.40 -3.43 15.24
CA ALA A 101 0.49 -2.95 14.20
C ALA A 101 0.92 -1.59 13.60
N TYR A 102 1.87 -0.90 14.23
CA TYR A 102 2.33 0.43 13.86
C TYR A 102 3.84 0.56 14.04
N SER A 103 4.46 1.40 13.21
CA SER A 103 5.87 1.80 13.35
C SER A 103 6.04 2.94 14.34
N ALA A 104 7.22 3.04 14.97
CA ALA A 104 7.52 4.15 15.85
C ALA A 104 7.62 5.46 15.06
N ARG A 105 7.19 6.57 15.66
CA ARG A 105 7.21 7.89 14.99
C ARG A 105 8.60 8.30 14.53
N SER A 106 9.64 7.89 15.26
CA SER A 106 11.04 8.15 14.92
C SER A 106 11.51 7.44 13.66
N GLU A 107 10.83 6.38 13.22
CA GLU A 107 11.16 5.62 12.02
C GLU A 107 10.48 6.18 10.77
N ILE A 108 9.46 7.03 10.93
CA ILE A 108 8.73 7.64 9.81
C ILE A 108 9.65 8.64 9.11
N THR A 109 9.99 8.34 7.86
CA THR A 109 10.83 9.21 7.03
C THR A 109 10.01 10.20 6.23
N HIS A 110 8.83 9.79 5.75
CA HIS A 110 7.97 10.63 4.91
C HIS A 110 6.54 10.68 5.43
N THR A 111 5.90 11.82 5.22
CA THR A 111 4.51 12.04 5.57
C THR A 111 3.84 12.79 4.43
N PHE A 112 2.81 12.19 3.84
CA PHE A 112 2.09 12.79 2.72
C PHE A 112 0.71 13.27 3.18
N ASP A 113 0.44 14.54 2.89
CA ASP A 113 -0.89 15.10 2.98
C ASP A 113 -1.66 14.77 1.70
N VAL A 114 -2.72 13.99 1.87
CA VAL A 114 -3.60 13.49 0.81
C VAL A 114 -5.05 13.90 1.07
N ARG A 115 -5.29 14.88 1.95
CA ARG A 115 -6.63 15.39 2.29
C ARG A 115 -7.42 15.82 1.06
N ARG A 116 -6.75 16.38 0.04
CA ARG A 116 -7.37 16.75 -1.25
C ARG A 116 -8.05 15.55 -1.94
N PHE A 117 -7.53 14.34 -1.72
CA PHE A 117 -8.02 13.09 -2.32
C PHE A 117 -8.93 12.29 -1.38
N ALA A 118 -9.29 12.84 -0.21
CA ALA A 118 -10.12 12.19 0.80
C ALA A 118 -11.43 11.62 0.23
N ARG A 119 -12.14 12.37 -0.64
CA ARG A 119 -13.38 11.90 -1.29
C ARG A 119 -13.14 10.66 -2.16
N ARG A 120 -12.06 10.67 -2.95
CA ARG A 120 -11.71 9.55 -3.85
C ARG A 120 -11.31 8.32 -3.04
N LYS A 121 -10.51 8.52 -1.98
CA LYS A 121 -10.11 7.46 -1.05
C LYS A 121 -11.34 6.87 -0.33
N GLN A 122 -12.23 7.71 0.17
CA GLN A 122 -13.47 7.29 0.82
C GLN A 122 -14.38 6.50 -0.12
N ALA A 123 -14.54 6.95 -1.38
CA ALA A 123 -15.33 6.25 -2.39
C ALA A 123 -14.72 4.89 -2.76
N ALA A 124 -13.39 4.82 -2.89
CA ALA A 124 -12.68 3.56 -3.13
C ALA A 124 -12.94 2.57 -1.99
N ILE A 125 -12.77 2.98 -0.74
CA ILE A 125 -13.07 2.14 0.43
C ILE A 125 -14.55 1.73 0.47
N ALA A 126 -15.46 2.64 0.15
CA ALA A 126 -16.91 2.37 0.13
C ALA A 126 -17.32 1.33 -0.94
N ALA A 127 -16.55 1.22 -2.03
CA ALA A 127 -16.78 0.25 -3.10
C ALA A 127 -16.42 -1.19 -2.68
N HIS A 128 -15.55 -1.37 -1.68
CA HIS A 128 -15.12 -2.69 -1.21
C HIS A 128 -16.18 -3.33 -0.30
N SER A 129 -17.00 -4.18 -0.93
CA SER A 129 -18.14 -4.85 -0.30
C SER A 129 -17.76 -5.70 0.91
N THR A 130 -16.60 -6.34 0.93
CA THR A 130 -16.13 -7.17 2.06
C THR A 130 -15.77 -6.32 3.29
N GLN A 131 -15.13 -5.17 3.08
CA GLN A 131 -14.71 -4.27 4.17
C GLN A 131 -15.89 -3.49 4.77
N VAL A 132 -16.93 -3.18 3.97
CA VAL A 132 -18.05 -2.32 4.37
C VAL A 132 -19.35 -3.09 4.62
N ARG A 133 -19.62 -4.15 3.86
CA ARG A 133 -20.84 -4.96 3.93
C ARG A 133 -20.60 -6.39 4.43
N GLY A 134 -19.35 -6.79 4.62
CA GLY A 134 -18.99 -8.08 5.20
C GLY A 134 -19.22 -8.17 6.71
N THR A 135 -18.92 -9.33 7.29
CA THR A 135 -19.07 -9.62 8.72
C THR A 135 -17.77 -9.48 9.51
N CYS A 136 -16.72 -8.89 8.91
CA CYS A 136 -15.44 -8.73 9.60
C CYS A 136 -15.59 -7.79 10.81
N ARG A 137 -14.70 -7.94 11.82
CA ARG A 137 -14.76 -7.18 13.08
C ARG A 137 -14.72 -5.65 12.88
N LEU A 138 -14.18 -5.20 11.75
CA LEU A 138 -14.08 -3.78 11.40
C LEU A 138 -15.27 -3.25 10.58
N ALA A 139 -16.13 -4.10 10.02
CA ALA A 139 -17.20 -3.69 9.12
C ALA A 139 -18.19 -2.65 9.69
N PRO A 140 -18.61 -2.70 10.98
CA PRO A 140 -19.43 -1.65 11.57
C PRO A 140 -18.70 -0.30 11.60
N LEU A 141 -17.42 -0.29 11.96
CA LEU A 141 -16.59 0.91 11.99
C LEU A 141 -16.39 1.48 10.58
N MET A 142 -16.08 0.61 9.60
CA MET A 142 -15.89 1.01 8.21
C MET A 142 -17.16 1.62 7.60
N ARG A 143 -18.36 1.13 7.98
CA ARG A 143 -19.64 1.75 7.56
C ARG A 143 -19.83 3.15 8.10
N VAL A 144 -19.44 3.39 9.35
CA VAL A 144 -19.52 4.75 9.93
C VAL A 144 -18.54 5.67 9.21
N ILE A 145 -17.27 5.23 9.08
CA ILE A 145 -16.19 6.01 8.49
C ILE A 145 -16.50 6.39 7.03
N THR A 146 -16.96 5.45 6.22
CA THR A 146 -17.29 5.70 4.80
C THR A 146 -18.50 6.59 4.60
N ARG A 147 -19.35 6.79 5.63
CA ARG A 147 -20.51 7.70 5.60
C ARG A 147 -20.23 9.08 6.19
N LEU A 148 -19.06 9.30 6.78
CA LEU A 148 -18.69 10.62 7.31
C LEU A 148 -18.64 11.65 6.19
N PRO A 149 -18.99 12.92 6.45
CA PRO A 149 -18.66 14.01 5.56
C PRO A 149 -17.18 13.99 5.19
N ALA A 150 -16.88 14.12 3.89
CA ALA A 150 -15.51 13.99 3.38
C ALA A 150 -14.44 14.87 4.08
N PRO A 151 -14.74 16.10 4.56
CA PRO A 151 -13.77 16.85 5.36
C PRO A 151 -13.38 16.14 6.65
N LEU A 152 -14.34 15.52 7.35
CA LEU A 152 -14.09 14.76 8.57
C LEU A 152 -13.33 13.47 8.28
N PHE A 153 -13.69 12.77 7.19
CA PHE A 153 -12.92 11.62 6.71
C PHE A 153 -11.46 12.02 6.42
N GLY A 154 -11.25 13.18 5.78
CA GLY A 154 -9.92 13.73 5.51
C GLY A 154 -9.10 14.06 6.76
N LEU A 155 -9.72 14.40 7.90
CA LEU A 155 -9.00 14.58 9.15
C LEU A 155 -8.40 13.26 9.66
N ALA A 156 -9.13 12.14 9.49
CA ALA A 156 -8.70 10.82 9.95
C ALA A 156 -7.77 10.10 8.94
N PHE A 157 -8.05 10.20 7.64
CA PHE A 157 -7.41 9.40 6.58
C PHE A 157 -6.64 10.25 5.56
N GLY A 158 -6.54 11.56 5.76
CA GLY A 158 -5.88 12.47 4.85
C GLY A 158 -4.38 12.60 5.06
N ARG A 159 -3.78 11.79 5.93
CA ARG A 159 -2.33 11.71 6.11
C ARG A 159 -1.89 10.27 5.99
N GLU A 160 -0.88 10.04 5.16
CA GLU A 160 -0.24 8.74 4.97
C GLU A 160 1.24 8.86 5.36
N TRP A 161 1.78 7.79 5.95
CA TRP A 161 3.12 7.79 6.52
C TRP A 161 3.93 6.66 5.92
N TYR A 162 5.18 6.96 5.58
CA TYR A 162 6.08 6.03 4.90
C TYR A 162 7.44 5.99 5.58
N ILE A 163 8.10 4.85 5.42
CA ILE A 163 9.46 4.61 5.85
C ILE A 163 10.26 4.31 4.59
N ASP A 164 11.44 4.91 4.49
CA ASP A 164 12.35 4.63 3.41
C ASP A 164 13.29 3.50 3.85
N ALA A 165 13.08 2.32 3.26
CA ALA A 165 13.86 1.13 3.56
C ALA A 165 15.33 1.23 3.15
N THR A 166 15.74 2.27 2.40
CA THR A 166 17.15 2.56 2.12
C THR A 166 17.84 3.29 3.27
N HIS A 167 17.06 4.00 4.11
CA HIS A 167 17.55 4.79 5.25
C HIS A 167 17.41 4.07 6.61
N ALA A 168 16.84 2.85 6.65
CA ALA A 168 16.64 2.03 7.86
C ALA A 168 17.38 0.66 7.77
N PRO A 169 18.72 0.63 8.00
CA PRO A 169 19.53 -0.58 7.82
C PRO A 169 19.22 -1.71 8.82
N ASP A 170 18.76 -1.38 10.02
CA ASP A 170 18.37 -2.33 11.08
C ASP A 170 17.11 -3.13 10.72
N ARG A 171 16.18 -2.53 9.96
CA ARG A 171 15.00 -3.23 9.46
C ARG A 171 15.27 -4.14 8.27
N ARG A 172 16.25 -3.85 7.42
CA ARG A 172 16.70 -4.82 6.38
C ARG A 172 17.11 -6.15 7.03
N ALA A 173 17.78 -6.10 8.17
CA ALA A 173 18.12 -7.29 8.95
C ALA A 173 16.87 -7.98 9.56
N ARG A 174 15.85 -7.21 10.01
CA ARG A 174 14.56 -7.78 10.46
C ARG A 174 13.77 -8.45 9.33
N TYR A 175 13.70 -7.87 8.14
CA TYR A 175 13.05 -8.53 7.00
C TYR A 175 13.85 -9.77 6.57
N ALA A 176 15.18 -9.68 6.47
CA ALA A 176 16.03 -10.85 6.19
C ALA A 176 15.87 -11.96 7.24
N ALA A 177 15.69 -11.61 8.53
CA ALA A 177 15.41 -12.56 9.60
C ALA A 177 13.98 -13.14 9.54
N ALA A 178 13.01 -12.37 9.02
CA ALA A 178 11.63 -12.84 8.79
C ALA A 178 11.52 -13.78 7.57
N PHE A 179 12.45 -13.71 6.62
CA PHE A 179 12.52 -14.56 5.43
C PHE A 179 13.46 -15.79 5.55
N THR A 180 14.22 -15.92 6.65
CA THR A 180 15.19 -17.04 6.83
C THR A 180 14.66 -18.21 7.66
N ARG A 181 13.37 -18.23 8.01
CA ARG A 181 12.71 -19.41 8.58
C ARG A 181 11.62 -19.92 7.64
N PHE A 182 12.00 -20.80 6.73
CA PHE A 182 11.11 -21.79 6.11
C PHE A 182 11.35 -23.14 6.78
#